data_AF-A0A3C0EVD3-F1
#
_entry.id   AF-A0A3C0EVD3-F1
#
_cell.length_a   1.000
_cell.length_b   1.000
_cell.length_c   1.000
_cell.angle_alpha   90.00
_cell.angle_beta   90.00
_cell.angle_gamma   90.00
#
_symmetry.space_group_name_H-M   'P 1'
#
loop_
_entity.id
_entity.type
_entity.pdbx_description
1 polymer ?
#
loop_
_entity_poly.entity_id
_entity_poly.type
_entity_poly.pdbx_seq_one_letter_code
_entity_poly.pdbx_strand_id
1 'polypeptide(L)'
;MRAIFITVLLLTSMGQESSAAESGVIVLYHHVATNTPSSTSISPEDFRAHLEYLRDNQFNVVRLDTLIETLKNQRQLPDRTISITFDDGYISIYEEAFPILQSFGFPFALFVSTDPLNRNQTNYMNWEQVREISEAGALIANHMVDHPYMLNRLNGENQQQWLERQRMEILEAEETIERETSQSHRYLAYPYGEVNPAIKSMLEELDFIGLAQNSGAVGFNSDFQALPRYPLASIYASLDTARSKFDSKAFNVKLVRPASPEVSVRNPSVTLEFAPGNYNFSQIGCFANSEPIPLNWQDREAGLLELIPNQEYGGRRWRYICTAPDPGTSRYYWYSVQFINTGN
;
A
#
# COMPACT_ATOMS: atom_id res chain seq x y z
N MET A 1 -68.33 -1.18 -19.05
CA MET A 1 -67.05 -0.81 -18.42
C MET A 1 -66.01 -1.87 -18.79
N ARG A 2 -65.02 -1.54 -19.63
CA ARG A 2 -63.89 -2.45 -19.92
C ARG A 2 -62.73 -2.02 -19.01
N ALA A 3 -62.34 -2.90 -18.09
CA ALA A 3 -61.20 -2.67 -17.21
C ALA A 3 -59.89 -2.89 -17.98
N ILE A 4 -59.04 -1.87 -18.00
CA ILE A 4 -57.68 -1.95 -18.53
C ILE A 4 -56.79 -2.47 -17.39
N PHE A 5 -56.22 -3.66 -17.55
CA PHE A 5 -55.17 -4.16 -16.66
C PHE A 5 -53.85 -3.52 -17.08
N ILE A 6 -53.30 -2.66 -16.23
CA ILE A 6 -51.93 -2.16 -16.36
C ILE A 6 -51.02 -3.20 -15.70
N THR A 7 -50.27 -3.94 -16.51
CA THR A 7 -49.20 -4.82 -16.03
C THR A 7 -47.99 -3.96 -15.70
N VAL A 8 -47.72 -3.76 -14.41
CA VAL A 8 -46.48 -3.14 -13.94
C VAL A 8 -45.37 -4.19 -14.06
N LEU A 9 -44.45 -4.01 -15.03
CA LEU A 9 -43.20 -4.76 -15.06
C LEU A 9 -42.27 -4.21 -13.97
N LEU A 10 -42.11 -4.97 -12.89
CA LEU A 10 -41.04 -4.76 -11.92
C LEU A 10 -39.72 -5.20 -12.57
N LEU A 11 -38.90 -4.23 -12.99
CA LEU A 11 -37.50 -4.44 -13.30
C LEU A 11 -36.77 -4.74 -11.99
N THR A 12 -36.63 -6.02 -11.65
CA THR A 12 -35.69 -6.46 -10.61
C THR A 12 -34.28 -6.27 -11.17
N SER A 13 -33.57 -5.24 -10.69
CA SER A 13 -32.13 -5.15 -10.89
C SER A 13 -31.49 -6.39 -10.23
N MET A 14 -30.99 -7.31 -11.04
CA MET A 14 -30.10 -8.37 -10.54
C MET A 14 -28.80 -7.67 -10.12
N GLY A 15 -28.73 -7.20 -8.88
CA GLY A 15 -27.44 -6.86 -8.27
C GLY A 15 -26.62 -8.14 -8.24
N GLN A 16 -25.52 -8.18 -8.99
CA GLN A 16 -24.53 -9.24 -8.83
C GLN A 16 -24.04 -9.19 -7.37
N GLU A 17 -24.32 -10.24 -6.60
CA GLU A 17 -23.73 -10.42 -5.29
C GLU A 17 -22.21 -10.55 -5.49
N SER A 18 -21.48 -9.46 -5.24
CA SER A 18 -20.04 -9.54 -5.12
C SER A 18 -19.73 -10.51 -3.99
N SER A 19 -18.96 -11.57 -4.28
CA SER A 19 -18.44 -12.44 -3.23
C SER A 19 -17.74 -11.59 -2.18
N ALA A 20 -17.95 -11.91 -0.91
CA ALA A 20 -17.28 -11.24 0.19
C ALA A 20 -15.82 -11.74 0.27
N ALA A 21 -14.88 -10.85 0.60
CA ALA A 21 -13.45 -11.12 0.68
C ALA A 21 -12.87 -10.52 1.97
N GLU A 22 -11.85 -11.21 2.50
CA GLU A 22 -11.12 -10.80 3.71
C GLU A 22 -9.86 -10.00 3.38
N SER A 23 -9.72 -9.59 2.12
CA SER A 23 -8.54 -8.87 1.63
C SER A 23 -8.88 -7.82 0.58
N GLY A 24 -8.10 -6.74 0.57
CA GLY A 24 -8.07 -5.73 -0.48
C GLY A 24 -6.63 -5.39 -0.88
N VAL A 25 -6.49 -4.64 -1.97
CA VAL A 25 -5.18 -4.21 -2.48
C VAL A 25 -5.03 -2.70 -2.37
N ILE A 26 -3.86 -2.24 -1.92
CA ILE A 26 -3.51 -0.81 -1.97
C ILE A 26 -2.36 -0.65 -2.97
N VAL A 27 -2.55 0.18 -3.98
CA VAL A 27 -1.52 0.47 -4.99
C VAL A 27 -0.93 1.84 -4.79
N LEU A 28 0.37 1.95 -5.07
CA LEU A 28 1.15 3.15 -4.88
C LEU A 28 1.77 3.61 -6.21
N TYR A 29 1.45 4.84 -6.59
CA TYR A 29 2.09 5.60 -7.66
C TYR A 29 2.83 6.81 -7.09
N HIS A 30 3.76 7.40 -7.83
CA HIS A 30 4.40 8.66 -7.43
C HIS A 30 4.26 9.67 -8.57
N HIS A 31 4.94 9.44 -9.69
CA HIS A 31 4.80 10.27 -10.90
C HIS A 31 3.93 9.58 -11.94
N VAL A 32 3.06 10.36 -12.60
CA VAL A 32 2.39 9.97 -13.84
C VAL A 32 2.94 10.84 -14.96
N ALA A 33 4.11 10.46 -15.48
CA ALA A 33 4.90 11.26 -16.40
C ALA A 33 5.93 10.41 -17.16
N THR A 34 6.40 10.89 -18.31
CA THR A 34 7.43 10.24 -19.14
C THR A 34 8.81 10.88 -19.03
N ASN A 35 8.91 12.06 -18.41
CA ASN A 35 10.11 12.90 -18.34
C ASN A 35 10.74 12.97 -16.93
N THR A 36 10.25 12.18 -15.99
CA THR A 36 10.74 12.06 -14.60
C THR A 36 11.54 10.76 -14.41
N PRO A 37 12.28 10.59 -13.30
CA PRO A 37 13.06 9.37 -13.07
C PRO A 37 12.20 8.11 -13.16
N SER A 38 12.59 7.17 -14.02
CA SER A 38 11.79 5.98 -14.33
C SER A 38 11.53 5.09 -13.11
N SER A 39 12.41 5.15 -12.09
CA SER A 39 12.29 4.36 -10.85
C SER A 39 11.01 4.62 -10.07
N THR A 40 10.38 5.78 -10.25
CA THR A 40 9.16 6.21 -9.54
C THR A 40 8.07 6.71 -10.49
N SER A 41 8.22 6.46 -11.80
CA SER A 41 7.30 6.98 -12.82
C SER A 41 6.56 5.87 -13.55
N ILE A 42 5.32 6.18 -13.92
CA ILE A 42 4.49 5.47 -14.90
C ILE A 42 4.08 6.48 -15.98
N SER A 43 3.96 6.05 -17.24
CA SER A 43 3.45 6.93 -18.30
C SER A 43 1.95 7.21 -18.09
N PRO A 44 1.41 8.36 -18.54
CA PRO A 44 -0.03 8.60 -18.52
C PRO A 44 -0.85 7.54 -19.28
N GLU A 45 -0.27 7.00 -20.36
CA GLU A 45 -0.89 5.92 -21.16
C GLU A 45 -0.99 4.62 -20.36
N ASP A 46 0.10 4.16 -19.74
CA ASP A 46 0.10 2.95 -18.91
C ASP A 46 -0.79 3.12 -17.66
N PHE A 47 -0.80 4.32 -17.07
CA PHE A 47 -1.68 4.63 -15.95
C PHE A 47 -3.15 4.55 -16.36
N ARG A 48 -3.52 5.11 -17.51
CA ARG A 48 -4.88 4.95 -18.07
C ARG A 48 -5.20 3.47 -18.32
N ALA A 49 -4.27 2.70 -18.89
CA ALA A 49 -4.45 1.27 -19.14
C ALA A 49 -4.67 0.47 -17.85
N HIS A 50 -4.05 0.86 -16.73
CA HIS A 50 -4.37 0.30 -15.41
C HIS A 50 -5.83 0.56 -15.04
N LEU A 51 -6.32 1.79 -15.16
CA LEU A 51 -7.70 2.12 -14.77
C LEU A 51 -8.74 1.45 -15.68
N GLU A 52 -8.45 1.37 -16.98
CA GLU A 52 -9.28 0.61 -17.94
C GLU A 52 -9.35 -0.86 -17.56
N TYR A 53 -8.21 -1.47 -17.21
CA TYR A 53 -8.20 -2.85 -16.75
C TYR A 53 -9.04 -3.04 -15.48
N LEU A 54 -8.91 -2.14 -14.48
CA LEU A 54 -9.71 -2.22 -13.25
C LEU A 54 -11.22 -2.13 -13.55
N ARG A 55 -11.64 -1.18 -14.40
CA ARG A 55 -13.03 -1.04 -14.83
C ARG A 55 -13.53 -2.27 -15.58
N ASP A 56 -12.80 -2.70 -16.60
CA ASP A 56 -13.23 -3.75 -17.54
C ASP A 56 -13.24 -5.14 -16.87
N ASN A 57 -12.47 -5.32 -15.80
CA ASN A 57 -12.44 -6.54 -14.98
C ASN A 57 -13.21 -6.39 -13.66
N GLN A 58 -14.08 -5.38 -13.55
CA GLN A 58 -15.05 -5.22 -12.46
C GLN A 58 -14.40 -5.15 -11.07
N PHE A 59 -13.25 -4.48 -10.96
CA PHE A 59 -12.65 -4.19 -9.67
C PHE A 59 -13.48 -3.17 -8.90
N ASN A 60 -13.55 -3.35 -7.58
CA ASN A 60 -14.19 -2.42 -6.67
C ASN A 60 -13.16 -1.38 -6.25
N VAL A 61 -13.06 -0.26 -6.99
CA VAL A 61 -12.17 0.84 -6.64
C VAL A 61 -12.84 1.68 -5.54
N VAL A 62 -12.29 1.66 -4.34
CA VAL A 62 -12.86 2.30 -3.15
C VAL A 62 -11.91 3.34 -2.56
N ARG A 63 -12.44 4.26 -1.75
CA ARG A 63 -11.62 5.17 -0.96
C ARG A 63 -10.75 4.39 0.03
N LEU A 64 -9.57 4.93 0.31
CA LEU A 64 -8.60 4.30 1.21
C LEU A 64 -9.15 4.09 2.62
N ASP A 65 -9.83 5.10 3.18
CA ASP A 65 -10.49 5.04 4.49
C ASP A 65 -11.51 3.89 4.56
N THR A 66 -12.30 3.72 3.50
CA THR A 66 -13.32 2.68 3.40
C THR A 66 -12.68 1.29 3.42
N LEU A 67 -11.59 1.09 2.67
CA LEU A 67 -10.85 -0.18 2.66
C LEU A 67 -10.28 -0.48 4.05
N ILE A 68 -9.54 0.48 4.62
CA ILE A 68 -8.83 0.32 5.90
C ILE A 68 -9.81 0.08 7.05
N GLU A 69 -10.82 0.94 7.21
CA GLU A 69 -11.80 0.81 8.29
C GLU A 69 -12.66 -0.44 8.17
N THR A 70 -12.93 -0.91 6.95
CA THR A 70 -13.66 -2.17 6.77
C THR A 70 -12.83 -3.35 7.28
N LEU A 71 -11.56 -3.43 6.88
CA LEU A 71 -10.66 -4.51 7.32
C LEU A 71 -10.31 -4.42 8.82
N LYS A 72 -10.04 -3.22 9.34
CA LYS A 72 -9.71 -2.97 10.76
C LYS A 72 -10.86 -3.41 11.68
N ASN A 73 -12.09 -3.21 11.24
CA ASN A 73 -13.30 -3.65 11.96
C ASN A 73 -13.70 -5.10 11.64
N GLN A 74 -12.83 -5.90 11.01
CA GLN A 74 -13.08 -7.29 10.62
C GLN A 74 -14.37 -7.49 9.79
N ARG A 75 -14.71 -6.50 8.97
CA ARG A 75 -15.84 -6.57 8.03
C ARG A 75 -15.33 -6.95 6.65
N GLN A 76 -16.08 -7.77 5.93
CA GLN A 76 -15.69 -8.22 4.61
C GLN A 76 -15.81 -7.10 3.56
N LEU A 77 -14.89 -7.09 2.62
CA LEU A 77 -14.92 -6.24 1.43
C LEU A 77 -15.62 -6.98 0.28
N PRO A 78 -16.15 -6.28 -0.72
CA PRO A 78 -16.37 -6.87 -2.04
C PRO A 78 -15.08 -7.52 -2.56
N ASP A 79 -15.17 -8.67 -3.23
CA ASP A 79 -14.01 -9.27 -3.87
C ASP A 79 -13.40 -8.31 -4.91
N ARG A 80 -12.09 -8.43 -5.16
CA ARG A 80 -11.34 -7.52 -6.04
C ARG A 80 -11.45 -6.05 -5.64
N THR A 81 -11.46 -5.76 -4.33
CA THR A 81 -11.40 -4.38 -3.83
C THR A 81 -9.98 -3.83 -3.89
N ILE A 82 -9.85 -2.61 -4.42
CA ILE A 82 -8.58 -1.90 -4.58
C ILE A 82 -8.70 -0.43 -4.18
N SER A 83 -7.66 0.13 -3.57
CA SER A 83 -7.51 1.56 -3.32
C SER A 83 -6.29 2.11 -4.03
N ILE A 84 -6.44 3.25 -4.69
CA ILE A 84 -5.39 3.95 -5.43
C ILE A 84 -4.77 5.01 -4.53
N THR A 85 -3.44 4.99 -4.39
CA THR A 85 -2.69 5.98 -3.59
C THR A 85 -1.53 6.58 -4.36
N PHE A 86 -1.23 7.84 -4.07
CA PHE A 86 -0.07 8.55 -4.57
C PHE A 86 0.75 9.11 -3.40
N ASP A 87 2.07 9.08 -3.51
CA ASP A 87 2.98 9.70 -2.55
C ASP A 87 3.61 11.00 -3.10
N ASP A 88 4.31 11.73 -2.23
CA ASP A 88 5.13 12.92 -2.45
C ASP A 88 4.41 14.23 -2.82
N GLY A 89 3.30 14.20 -3.56
CA GLY A 89 2.60 15.42 -3.97
C GLY A 89 3.18 16.08 -5.23
N TYR A 90 3.70 15.30 -6.18
CA TYR A 90 4.24 15.81 -7.44
C TYR A 90 3.18 16.47 -8.34
N ILE A 91 3.61 17.48 -9.09
CA ILE A 91 2.74 18.23 -10.01
C ILE A 91 2.10 17.36 -11.11
N SER A 92 2.79 16.30 -11.54
CA SER A 92 2.28 15.34 -12.53
C SER A 92 1.00 14.63 -12.07
N ILE A 93 0.77 14.52 -10.76
CA ILE A 93 -0.47 13.96 -10.22
C ILE A 93 -1.65 14.87 -10.56
N TYR A 94 -1.48 16.19 -10.40
CA TYR A 94 -2.52 17.18 -10.73
C TYR A 94 -2.73 17.30 -12.23
N GLU A 95 -1.64 17.41 -13.01
CA GLU A 95 -1.71 17.68 -14.45
C GLU A 95 -2.18 16.46 -15.26
N GLU A 96 -1.78 15.24 -14.88
CA GLU A 96 -2.03 14.03 -15.66
C GLU A 96 -2.96 13.05 -14.94
N ALA A 97 -2.63 12.65 -13.70
CA ALA A 97 -3.35 11.57 -13.02
C ALA A 97 -4.78 11.97 -12.62
N PHE A 98 -4.95 13.18 -12.09
CA PHE A 98 -6.22 13.70 -11.58
C PHE A 98 -7.32 13.78 -12.64
N PRO A 99 -7.12 14.42 -13.81
CA PRO A 99 -8.16 14.43 -14.86
C PRO A 99 -8.45 13.03 -15.42
N ILE A 100 -7.44 12.13 -15.46
CA ILE A 100 -7.66 10.73 -15.82
C ILE A 100 -8.59 10.09 -14.78
N LEU A 101 -8.27 10.12 -13.49
CA LEU A 101 -9.09 9.53 -12.41
C LEU A 101 -10.53 10.07 -12.39
N GLN A 102 -10.70 11.38 -12.60
CA GLN A 102 -12.03 11.99 -12.70
C GLN A 102 -12.85 11.40 -13.85
N SER A 103 -12.23 11.14 -15.01
CA SER A 103 -12.94 10.52 -16.15
C SER A 103 -13.43 9.09 -15.89
N PHE A 104 -12.83 8.38 -14.93
CA PHE A 104 -13.27 7.06 -14.47
C PHE A 104 -14.20 7.12 -13.25
N GLY A 105 -14.29 8.28 -12.57
CA GLY A 105 -14.98 8.41 -11.29
C GLY A 105 -14.32 7.60 -10.16
N PHE A 106 -13.01 7.34 -10.27
CA PHE A 106 -12.29 6.52 -9.29
C PHE A 106 -11.75 7.37 -8.14
N PRO A 107 -12.02 7.00 -6.88
CA PRO A 107 -11.44 7.66 -5.73
C PRO A 107 -9.94 7.34 -5.60
N PHE A 108 -9.20 8.27 -4.99
CA PHE A 108 -7.80 8.06 -4.66
C PHE A 108 -7.41 8.79 -3.36
N ALA A 109 -6.28 8.38 -2.80
CA ALA A 109 -5.62 9.09 -1.71
C ALA A 109 -4.29 9.69 -2.18
N LEU A 110 -3.96 10.87 -1.66
CA LEU A 110 -2.72 11.58 -1.90
C LEU A 110 -2.00 11.83 -0.57
N PHE A 111 -0.83 11.22 -0.40
CA PHE A 111 0.07 11.47 0.71
C PHE A 111 1.05 12.58 0.32
N VAL A 112 1.07 13.69 1.06
CA VAL A 112 1.87 14.87 0.72
C VAL A 112 3.00 15.10 1.72
N SER A 113 4.19 15.40 1.21
CA SER A 113 5.25 16.03 1.99
C SER A 113 4.98 17.53 1.99
N THR A 114 4.84 18.15 3.17
CA THR A 114 4.28 19.51 3.23
C THR A 114 5.29 20.61 2.89
N ASP A 115 6.59 20.44 3.15
CA ASP A 115 7.59 21.47 2.89
C ASP A 115 7.74 21.83 1.39
N PRO A 116 7.80 20.86 0.45
CA PRO A 116 7.84 21.18 -0.98
C PRO A 116 6.65 22.02 -1.46
N LEU A 117 5.44 21.74 -0.96
CA LEU A 117 4.21 22.48 -1.26
C LEU A 117 4.25 23.88 -0.64
N ASN A 118 4.64 23.97 0.64
CA ASN A 118 4.79 25.24 1.37
C ASN A 118 5.75 26.20 0.66
N ARG A 119 6.83 25.66 0.09
CA ARG A 119 7.86 26.42 -0.63
C ARG A 119 7.55 26.64 -2.11
N ASN A 120 6.39 26.17 -2.60
CA ASN A 120 6.02 26.21 -4.03
C ASN A 120 7.14 25.68 -4.95
N GLN A 121 7.73 24.53 -4.59
CA GLN A 121 8.77 23.93 -5.41
C GLN A 121 8.21 23.50 -6.78
N THR A 122 8.91 23.82 -7.86
CA THR A 122 8.40 23.69 -9.25
C THR A 122 7.88 22.31 -9.63
N ASN A 123 8.43 21.22 -9.08
CA ASN A 123 8.05 19.86 -9.44
C ASN A 123 6.93 19.27 -8.56
N TYR A 124 6.41 20.06 -7.62
CA TYR A 124 5.37 19.68 -6.70
C TYR A 124 4.12 20.53 -6.93
N MET A 125 2.99 20.00 -6.50
CA MET A 125 1.78 20.81 -6.41
C MET A 125 1.98 21.97 -5.44
N ASN A 126 1.18 23.02 -5.59
CA ASN A 126 0.96 24.00 -4.55
C ASN A 126 -0.33 23.68 -3.77
N TRP A 127 -0.58 24.39 -2.66
CA TRP A 127 -1.77 24.14 -1.84
C TRP A 127 -3.10 24.48 -2.50
N GLU A 128 -3.13 25.36 -3.52
CA GLU A 128 -4.34 25.63 -4.28
C GLU A 128 -4.78 24.39 -5.08
N GLN A 129 -3.82 23.75 -5.74
CA GLN A 129 -4.05 22.50 -6.49
C GLN A 129 -4.43 21.35 -5.56
N VAL A 130 -3.80 21.24 -4.39
CA VAL A 130 -4.15 20.22 -3.38
C VAL A 130 -5.56 20.45 -2.84
N ARG A 131 -5.96 21.70 -2.60
CA ARG A 131 -7.34 22.04 -2.22
C ARG A 131 -8.35 21.63 -3.28
N GLU A 132 -8.07 21.91 -4.56
CA GLU A 132 -8.95 21.50 -5.66
C GLU A 132 -9.12 19.97 -5.72
N ILE A 133 -8.03 19.22 -5.58
CA ILE A 133 -8.06 17.75 -5.50
C ILE A 133 -8.88 17.27 -4.28
N SER A 134 -8.69 17.92 -3.13
CA SER A 134 -9.44 17.65 -1.89
C SER A 134 -10.94 17.90 -2.07
N GLU A 135 -11.33 19.04 -2.64
CA GLU A 135 -12.71 19.44 -2.91
C GLU A 135 -13.39 18.50 -3.93
N ALA A 136 -12.62 17.95 -4.87
CA ALA A 136 -13.07 16.90 -5.78
C ALA A 136 -13.24 15.51 -5.11
N GLY A 137 -12.96 15.40 -3.81
CA GLY A 137 -13.25 14.22 -3.01
C GLY A 137 -12.06 13.27 -2.80
N ALA A 138 -10.84 13.64 -3.18
CA ALA A 138 -9.66 12.85 -2.86
C ALA A 138 -9.36 12.90 -1.34
N LEU A 139 -8.81 11.80 -0.82
CA LEU A 139 -8.32 11.73 0.55
C LEU A 139 -6.91 12.35 0.60
N ILE A 140 -6.69 13.38 1.42
CA ILE A 140 -5.34 13.96 1.62
C ILE A 140 -4.76 13.46 2.94
N ALA A 141 -3.53 12.94 2.90
CA ALA A 141 -2.89 12.29 4.03
C ALA A 141 -1.39 12.62 4.14
N ASN A 142 -0.77 12.13 5.20
CA ASN A 142 0.51 12.59 5.71
C ASN A 142 1.70 11.86 5.07
N HIS A 143 2.67 12.61 4.55
CA HIS A 143 3.99 12.10 4.13
C HIS A 143 5.15 12.85 4.80
N MET A 144 4.91 13.33 6.02
CA MET A 144 5.83 14.13 6.86
C MET A 144 6.13 15.51 6.28
N VAL A 145 6.93 16.32 6.97
CA VAL A 145 7.27 17.66 6.49
C VAL A 145 8.32 17.55 5.40
N ASP A 146 9.48 16.94 5.72
CA ASP A 146 10.68 16.96 4.87
C ASP A 146 10.92 15.66 4.08
N HIS A 147 10.05 14.65 4.22
CA HIS A 147 10.26 13.31 3.65
C HIS A 147 11.63 12.68 4.06
N PRO A 148 11.91 12.52 5.37
CA PRO A 148 13.22 12.07 5.85
C PRO A 148 13.44 10.56 5.67
N TYR A 149 14.70 10.13 5.62
CA TYR A 149 15.05 8.73 5.94
C TYR A 149 14.83 8.51 7.44
N MET A 150 13.64 8.02 7.82
CA MET A 150 13.20 7.99 9.22
C MET A 150 14.14 7.22 10.15
N LEU A 151 14.85 6.20 9.65
CA LEU A 151 15.76 5.38 10.44
C LEU A 151 17.17 5.99 10.57
N ASN A 152 17.45 7.09 9.87
CA ASN A 152 18.72 7.80 10.01
C ASN A 152 18.72 8.70 11.24
N ARG A 153 19.83 8.67 11.96
CA ARG A 153 20.10 9.56 13.09
C ARG A 153 20.92 10.76 12.65
N LEU A 154 20.65 11.90 13.26
CA LEU A 154 21.55 13.04 13.18
C LEU A 154 22.80 12.79 14.06
N ASN A 155 23.87 13.53 13.78
CA ASN A 155 25.11 13.39 14.55
C ASN A 155 24.87 13.76 16.03
N GLY A 156 25.21 12.85 16.95
CA GLY A 156 25.00 13.03 18.39
C GLY A 156 23.56 12.85 18.87
N GLU A 157 22.63 12.47 17.98
CA GLU A 157 21.22 12.29 18.31
C GLU A 157 20.98 10.97 19.05
N ASN A 158 20.52 11.06 20.29
CA ASN A 158 20.15 9.87 21.06
C ASN A 158 18.76 9.32 20.65
N GLN A 159 18.38 8.16 21.20
CA GLN A 159 17.09 7.51 20.90
C GLN A 159 15.87 8.42 21.08
N GLN A 160 15.82 9.16 22.19
CA GLN A 160 14.69 10.00 22.54
C GLN A 160 14.59 11.22 21.62
N GLN A 161 15.72 11.87 21.33
CA GLN A 161 15.77 13.01 20.42
C GLN A 161 15.37 12.61 19.00
N TRP A 162 15.85 11.46 18.53
CA TRP A 162 15.50 10.91 17.22
C TRP A 162 14.00 10.65 17.09
N LEU A 163 13.40 9.95 18.06
CA LEU A 163 11.96 9.68 18.08
C LEU A 163 11.15 10.98 18.16
N GLU A 164 11.57 11.93 18.99
CA GLU A 164 10.86 13.20 19.12
C GLU A 164 10.90 14.01 17.81
N ARG A 165 12.03 14.01 17.10
CA ARG A 165 12.11 14.63 15.77
C ARG A 165 11.16 13.97 14.78
N GLN A 166 11.05 12.64 14.77
CA GLN A 166 10.08 11.95 13.91
C GLN A 166 8.63 12.29 14.30
N ARG A 167 8.34 12.40 15.60
CA ARG A 167 7.03 12.81 16.12
C ARG A 167 6.65 14.20 15.63
N MET A 168 7.58 15.15 15.71
CA MET A 168 7.34 16.53 15.25
C MET A 168 7.09 16.61 13.75
N GLU A 169 7.87 15.90 12.95
CA GLU A 169 7.67 15.79 11.49
C GLU A 169 6.28 15.27 11.11
N ILE A 170 5.74 14.30 11.85
CA ILE A 170 4.38 13.78 11.60
C ILE A 170 3.33 14.82 12.00
N LEU A 171 3.44 15.38 13.20
CA LEU A 171 2.42 16.26 13.75
C LEU A 171 2.32 17.61 13.03
N GLU A 172 3.45 18.21 12.65
CA GLU A 172 3.48 19.46 11.90
C GLU A 172 2.91 19.30 10.49
N ALA A 173 3.22 18.17 9.83
CA ALA A 173 2.62 17.84 8.54
C ALA A 173 1.11 17.63 8.66
N GLU A 174 0.64 16.93 9.71
CA GLU A 174 -0.78 16.70 9.96
C GLU A 174 -1.53 18.02 10.19
N GLU A 175 -1.00 18.91 11.03
CA GLU A 175 -1.58 20.23 11.29
C GLU A 175 -1.66 21.08 10.02
N THR A 176 -0.63 21.00 9.17
CA THR A 176 -0.63 21.70 7.89
C THR A 176 -1.69 21.14 6.94
N ILE A 177 -1.81 19.82 6.82
CA ILE A 177 -2.84 19.19 5.97
C ILE A 177 -4.24 19.55 6.48
N GLU A 178 -4.48 19.50 7.79
CA GLU A 178 -5.76 19.86 8.39
C GLU A 178 -6.11 21.32 8.11
N ARG A 179 -5.15 22.25 8.27
CA ARG A 179 -5.36 23.67 7.97
C ARG A 179 -5.69 23.91 6.49
N GLU A 180 -4.98 23.25 5.58
CA GLU A 180 -5.11 23.52 4.14
C GLU A 180 -6.31 22.81 3.51
N THR A 181 -6.75 21.67 4.06
CA THR A 181 -7.75 20.78 3.42
C THR A 181 -8.95 20.44 4.30
N SER A 182 -8.93 20.81 5.59
CA SER A 182 -9.89 20.37 6.60
C SER A 182 -9.98 18.85 6.77
N GLN A 183 -8.93 18.10 6.37
CA GLN A 183 -8.82 16.66 6.56
C GLN A 183 -7.74 16.32 7.60
N SER A 184 -8.04 15.39 8.51
CA SER A 184 -7.05 14.72 9.37
C SER A 184 -7.46 13.25 9.52
N HIS A 185 -7.00 12.43 8.59
CA HIS A 185 -7.31 10.99 8.59
C HIS A 185 -6.39 10.19 9.52
N ARG A 186 -5.30 10.80 10.01
CA ARG A 186 -4.27 10.11 10.80
C ARG A 186 -3.66 8.91 10.04
N TYR A 187 -3.47 9.06 8.73
CA TYR A 187 -2.78 8.08 7.89
C TYR A 187 -1.41 8.61 7.50
N LEU A 188 -0.36 7.83 7.76
CA LEU A 188 1.02 8.14 7.40
C LEU A 188 1.53 7.15 6.35
N ALA A 189 1.90 7.64 5.17
CA ALA A 189 2.81 6.90 4.31
C ALA A 189 4.23 7.11 4.81
N TYR A 190 4.96 6.04 5.12
CA TYR A 190 6.35 6.17 5.56
C TYR A 190 7.24 6.57 4.38
N PRO A 191 8.00 7.68 4.46
CA PRO A 191 9.04 7.99 3.49
C PRO A 191 9.94 6.79 3.25
N TYR A 192 10.15 6.46 1.98
CA TYR A 192 10.91 5.28 1.56
C TYR A 192 10.42 3.95 2.17
N GLY A 193 9.20 3.86 2.70
CA GLY A 193 8.70 2.68 3.40
C GLY A 193 9.52 2.25 4.62
N GLU A 194 10.28 3.18 5.23
CA GLU A 194 11.19 2.88 6.33
C GLU A 194 10.51 3.03 7.68
N VAL A 195 10.44 1.94 8.42
CA VAL A 195 9.79 1.87 9.74
C VAL A 195 10.52 0.87 10.61
N ASN A 196 10.47 1.03 11.92
CA ASN A 196 10.93 0.04 12.89
C ASN A 196 9.93 -0.08 14.06
N PRO A 197 10.09 -1.04 14.99
CA PRO A 197 9.17 -1.21 16.10
C PRO A 197 8.98 0.05 16.95
N ALA A 198 10.01 0.88 17.14
CA ALA A 198 9.90 2.11 17.92
C ALA A 198 9.03 3.18 17.22
N ILE A 199 9.18 3.36 15.90
CA ILE A 199 8.31 4.23 15.10
C ILE A 199 6.88 3.70 15.09
N LYS A 200 6.68 2.38 14.94
CA LYS A 200 5.34 1.79 14.99
C LYS A 200 4.62 2.07 16.30
N SER A 201 5.29 1.86 17.44
CA SER A 201 4.73 2.18 18.74
C SER A 201 4.41 3.67 18.87
N MET A 202 5.28 4.54 18.38
CA MET A 202 5.01 5.98 18.33
C MET A 202 3.77 6.32 17.49
N LEU A 203 3.58 5.70 16.32
CA LEU A 203 2.37 5.91 15.51
C LEU A 203 1.11 5.43 16.23
N GLU A 204 1.17 4.26 16.87
CA GLU A 204 0.05 3.72 17.63
C GLU A 204 -0.34 4.66 18.79
N GLU A 205 0.63 5.21 19.52
CA GLU A 205 0.39 6.24 20.54
C GLU A 205 -0.26 7.52 19.99
N LEU A 206 0.00 7.84 18.73
CA LEU A 206 -0.55 9.02 18.03
C LEU A 206 -1.89 8.75 17.34
N ASP A 207 -2.42 7.52 17.45
CA ASP A 207 -3.61 7.03 16.74
C ASP A 207 -3.48 7.10 15.20
N PHE A 208 -2.26 6.86 14.68
CA PHE A 208 -2.00 6.79 13.25
C PHE A 208 -2.03 5.36 12.71
N ILE A 209 -2.53 5.23 11.48
CA ILE A 209 -2.34 4.05 10.63
C ILE A 209 -1.14 4.29 9.72
N GLY A 210 -0.22 3.32 9.67
CA GLY A 210 1.01 3.41 8.88
C GLY A 210 0.91 2.62 7.58
N LEU A 211 1.30 3.22 6.46
CA LEU A 211 1.37 2.58 5.15
C LEU A 211 2.83 2.47 4.71
N ALA A 212 3.29 1.23 4.58
CA ALA A 212 4.64 0.90 4.15
C ALA A 212 4.73 0.78 2.63
N GLN A 213 5.94 0.55 2.13
CA GLN A 213 6.23 0.31 0.70
C GLN A 213 6.78 -1.09 0.46
N ASN A 214 6.15 -2.11 1.05
CA ASN A 214 6.41 -3.53 0.79
C ASN A 214 5.22 -4.16 0.06
N SER A 215 5.51 -5.02 -0.92
CA SER A 215 4.49 -5.61 -1.80
C SER A 215 3.58 -6.59 -1.05
N GLY A 216 2.27 -6.43 -1.13
CA GLY A 216 1.33 -7.35 -0.51
C GLY A 216 -0.09 -6.81 -0.53
N ALA A 217 -1.06 -7.72 -0.44
CA ALA A 217 -2.44 -7.37 -0.14
C ALA A 217 -2.62 -7.13 1.36
N VAL A 218 -3.68 -6.41 1.70
CA VAL A 218 -4.08 -6.10 3.07
C VAL A 218 -5.27 -6.97 3.45
N GLY A 219 -5.32 -7.48 4.68
CA GLY A 219 -6.43 -8.26 5.22
C GLY A 219 -6.66 -7.98 6.71
N PHE A 220 -7.55 -8.74 7.34
CA PHE A 220 -7.97 -8.51 8.75
C PHE A 220 -6.84 -8.51 9.77
N ASN A 221 -5.83 -9.36 9.55
CA ASN A 221 -4.70 -9.53 10.47
C ASN A 221 -3.43 -8.84 9.95
N SER A 222 -3.58 -7.89 9.01
CA SER A 222 -2.45 -7.05 8.60
C SER A 222 -2.02 -6.16 9.76
N ASP A 223 -0.74 -5.80 9.73
CA ASP A 223 -0.13 -4.87 10.65
C ASP A 223 -0.57 -3.43 10.32
N PHE A 224 -1.55 -2.88 11.05
CA PHE A 224 -2.11 -1.55 10.75
C PHE A 224 -1.13 -0.40 11.00
N GLN A 225 0.01 -0.65 11.64
CA GLN A 225 1.11 0.31 11.73
C GLN A 225 2.10 0.13 10.56
N ALA A 226 1.92 -0.82 9.65
CA ALA A 226 2.76 -1.03 8.47
C ALA A 226 2.02 -1.76 7.34
N LEU A 227 0.88 -1.22 6.89
CA LEU A 227 0.07 -1.80 5.81
C LEU A 227 0.89 -1.87 4.51
N PRO A 228 0.94 -3.03 3.84
CA PRO A 228 1.66 -3.17 2.58
C PRO A 228 0.98 -2.41 1.44
N ARG A 229 1.79 -1.96 0.48
CA ARG A 229 1.34 -1.34 -0.77
C ARG A 229 2.14 -1.88 -1.95
N TYR A 230 1.51 -2.00 -3.11
CA TYR A 230 2.22 -2.33 -4.34
C TYR A 230 2.72 -1.06 -5.03
N PRO A 231 4.04 -0.76 -4.99
CA PRO A 231 4.60 0.30 -5.82
C PRO A 231 4.54 -0.11 -7.30
N LEU A 232 3.97 0.75 -8.14
CA LEU A 232 3.79 0.55 -9.57
C LEU A 232 4.54 1.65 -10.33
N ALA A 233 5.81 1.38 -10.59
CA ALA A 233 6.71 2.25 -11.35
C ALA A 233 7.67 1.41 -12.19
N SER A 234 8.26 2.00 -13.24
CA SER A 234 9.24 1.33 -14.10
C SER A 234 8.71 0.00 -14.67
N ILE A 235 9.54 -1.04 -14.71
CA ILE A 235 9.20 -2.40 -15.19
C ILE A 235 7.96 -2.99 -14.48
N TYR A 236 7.67 -2.54 -13.26
CA TYR A 236 6.57 -3.00 -12.43
C TYR A 236 5.24 -2.28 -12.72
N ALA A 237 5.27 -1.26 -13.59
CA ALA A 237 4.12 -0.51 -14.06
C ALA A 237 3.54 -1.05 -15.37
N SER A 238 4.19 -2.03 -16.02
CA SER A 238 3.57 -2.71 -17.16
C SER A 238 2.31 -3.44 -16.70
N LEU A 239 1.25 -3.37 -17.50
CA LEU A 239 -0.04 -3.96 -17.13
C LEU A 239 0.11 -5.46 -16.82
N ASP A 240 0.92 -6.21 -17.57
CA ASP A 240 1.14 -7.64 -17.33
C ASP A 240 1.66 -7.94 -15.91
N THR A 241 2.56 -7.10 -15.39
CA THR A 241 3.06 -7.27 -14.01
C THR A 241 2.12 -6.67 -12.96
N ALA A 242 1.31 -5.68 -13.32
CA ALA A 242 0.37 -5.05 -12.41
C ALA A 242 -0.86 -5.92 -12.15
N ARG A 243 -1.35 -6.67 -13.16
CA ARG A 243 -2.51 -7.56 -13.05
C ARG A 243 -2.44 -8.53 -11.87
N SER A 244 -1.30 -9.21 -11.70
CA SER A 244 -1.11 -10.17 -10.61
C SER A 244 -1.08 -9.51 -9.22
N LYS A 245 -0.69 -8.24 -9.15
CA LYS A 245 -0.68 -7.45 -7.91
C LYS A 245 -2.07 -6.92 -7.57
N PHE A 246 -2.81 -6.44 -8.58
CA PHE A 246 -4.20 -6.00 -8.40
C PHE A 246 -5.07 -7.14 -7.87
N ASP A 247 -4.83 -8.36 -8.36
CA ASP A 247 -5.66 -9.52 -8.05
C ASP A 247 -5.11 -10.41 -6.92
N SER A 248 -4.16 -9.92 -6.14
CA SER A 248 -3.58 -10.70 -5.05
C SER A 248 -4.54 -10.84 -3.86
N LYS A 249 -4.24 -11.81 -2.99
CA LYS A 249 -4.92 -12.06 -1.72
C LYS A 249 -3.95 -11.92 -0.56
N ALA A 250 -4.44 -11.49 0.60
CA ALA A 250 -3.61 -11.35 1.78
C ALA A 250 -3.40 -12.72 2.45
N PHE A 251 -2.16 -13.05 2.78
CA PHE A 251 -1.92 -14.11 3.76
C PHE A 251 -2.37 -13.67 5.15
N ASN A 252 -2.89 -14.61 5.94
CA ASN A 252 -3.00 -14.44 7.38
C ASN A 252 -1.71 -14.94 8.03
N VAL A 253 -0.81 -14.02 8.39
CA VAL A 253 0.49 -14.34 9.00
C VAL A 253 0.40 -14.13 10.50
N LYS A 254 0.58 -15.19 11.27
CA LYS A 254 0.52 -15.18 12.74
C LYS A 254 1.83 -14.77 13.39
N LEU A 255 2.95 -15.06 12.74
CA LEU A 255 4.28 -14.82 13.27
C LEU A 255 5.23 -14.35 12.18
N VAL A 256 6.03 -13.34 12.52
CA VAL A 256 7.24 -12.94 11.79
C VAL A 256 8.35 -12.73 12.81
N ARG A 257 9.48 -13.40 12.65
CA ARG A 257 10.64 -13.24 13.54
C ARG A 257 11.95 -13.21 12.75
N PRO A 258 12.82 -12.20 12.94
CA PRO A 258 12.64 -11.05 13.84
C PRO A 258 11.51 -10.11 13.38
N ALA A 259 10.90 -9.39 14.33
CA ALA A 259 9.82 -8.45 14.04
C ALA A 259 10.33 -7.12 13.46
N SER A 260 11.58 -6.76 13.76
CA SER A 260 12.19 -5.54 13.22
C SER A 260 12.63 -5.78 11.76
N PRO A 261 12.30 -4.87 10.83
CA PRO A 261 12.85 -4.90 9.49
C PRO A 261 14.31 -4.40 9.45
N GLU A 262 14.78 -3.68 10.49
CA GLU A 262 16.17 -3.26 10.59
C GLU A 262 17.09 -4.44 10.89
N VAL A 263 18.09 -4.64 10.03
CA VAL A 263 19.03 -5.75 10.11
C VAL A 263 20.47 -5.27 9.93
N SER A 264 21.39 -5.88 10.68
CA SER A 264 22.83 -5.66 10.55
C SER A 264 23.51 -6.62 9.57
N VAL A 265 22.87 -7.76 9.29
CA VAL A 265 23.35 -8.78 8.35
C VAL A 265 22.67 -8.67 7.00
N ARG A 266 23.34 -9.10 5.93
CA ARG A 266 22.86 -8.99 4.54
C ARG A 266 22.06 -10.19 4.07
N ASN A 267 21.87 -11.20 4.90
CA ASN A 267 21.15 -12.44 4.59
C ASN A 267 20.36 -12.94 5.81
N PRO A 268 19.51 -12.11 6.43
CA PRO A 268 18.79 -12.48 7.64
C PRO A 268 17.90 -13.70 7.38
N SER A 269 17.90 -14.67 8.30
CA SER A 269 16.85 -15.70 8.34
C SER A 269 15.57 -15.12 8.94
N VAL A 270 14.43 -15.65 8.51
CA VAL A 270 13.12 -15.24 9.05
C VAL A 270 12.25 -16.45 9.31
N THR A 271 11.70 -16.53 10.52
CA THR A 271 10.64 -17.47 10.86
C THR A 271 9.29 -16.84 10.53
N LEU A 272 8.46 -17.58 9.78
CA LEU A 272 7.08 -17.21 9.44
C LEU A 272 6.13 -18.31 9.91
N GLU A 273 4.98 -17.92 10.45
CA GLU A 273 3.84 -18.84 10.67
C GLU A 273 2.64 -18.34 9.88
N PHE A 274 2.23 -19.09 8.87
CA PHE A 274 1.01 -18.83 8.10
C PHE A 274 -0.17 -19.54 8.76
N ALA A 275 -1.26 -18.82 9.01
CA ALA A 275 -2.52 -19.45 9.38
C ALA A 275 -3.07 -20.30 8.23
N PRO A 276 -3.97 -21.26 8.50
CA PRO A 276 -4.72 -21.92 7.43
C PRO A 276 -5.52 -20.90 6.60
N GLY A 277 -5.64 -21.17 5.30
CA GLY A 277 -6.44 -20.40 4.36
C GLY A 277 -6.84 -21.25 3.16
N ASN A 278 -7.38 -20.64 2.10
CA ASN A 278 -7.69 -21.36 0.85
C ASN A 278 -6.42 -21.57 0.00
N TYR A 279 -5.40 -22.20 0.57
CA TYR A 279 -4.16 -22.58 -0.09
C TYR A 279 -3.53 -23.76 0.64
N ASN A 280 -2.70 -24.52 -0.05
CA ASN A 280 -1.94 -25.60 0.56
C ASN A 280 -0.55 -25.08 0.97
N PHE A 281 -0.15 -25.31 2.22
CA PHE A 281 1.19 -24.95 2.71
C PHE A 281 2.32 -25.52 1.84
N SER A 282 2.14 -26.70 1.24
CA SER A 282 3.13 -27.28 0.32
C SER A 282 3.33 -26.52 -0.99
N GLN A 283 2.39 -25.62 -1.33
CA GLN A 283 2.46 -24.77 -2.51
C GLN A 283 2.99 -23.36 -2.20
N ILE A 284 3.34 -23.08 -0.94
CA ILE A 284 4.04 -21.83 -0.59
C ILE A 284 5.43 -21.87 -1.21
N GLY A 285 5.74 -20.85 -2.02
CA GLY A 285 7.08 -20.56 -2.51
C GLY A 285 7.52 -19.19 -2.03
N CYS A 286 8.77 -19.06 -1.60
CA CYS A 286 9.34 -17.77 -1.23
C CYS A 286 10.56 -17.42 -2.07
N PHE A 287 10.77 -16.14 -2.31
CA PHE A 287 11.70 -15.61 -3.29
C PHE A 287 12.40 -14.33 -2.78
N ALA A 288 13.63 -14.12 -3.21
CA ALA A 288 14.36 -12.86 -3.06
C ALA A 288 15.03 -12.52 -4.38
N ASN A 289 14.90 -11.28 -4.85
CA ASN A 289 15.41 -10.85 -6.17
C ASN A 289 14.98 -11.80 -7.32
N SER A 290 13.75 -12.30 -7.26
CA SER A 290 13.17 -13.28 -8.21
C SER A 290 13.77 -14.69 -8.17
N GLU A 291 14.68 -14.98 -7.23
CA GLU A 291 15.27 -16.30 -7.03
C GLU A 291 14.61 -17.03 -5.84
N PRO A 292 14.34 -18.35 -5.93
CA PRO A 292 13.76 -19.12 -4.83
C PRO A 292 14.65 -19.14 -3.58
N ILE A 293 14.04 -19.01 -2.41
CA ILE A 293 14.68 -19.17 -1.10
C ILE A 293 14.34 -20.56 -0.55
N PRO A 294 15.32 -21.32 -0.01
CA PRO A 294 15.07 -22.55 0.70
C PRO A 294 14.07 -22.38 1.86
N LEU A 295 13.04 -23.24 1.89
CA LEU A 295 12.04 -23.29 2.95
C LEU A 295 12.37 -24.43 3.92
N ASN A 296 12.81 -24.09 5.12
CA ASN A 296 13.00 -25.05 6.20
C ASN A 296 11.71 -25.15 7.03
N TRP A 297 10.86 -26.14 6.72
CA TRP A 297 9.63 -26.39 7.46
C TRP A 297 9.95 -26.94 8.85
N GLN A 298 9.63 -26.16 9.88
CA GLN A 298 9.78 -26.60 11.27
C GLN A 298 8.54 -27.38 11.72
N ASP A 299 7.36 -26.93 11.31
CA ASP A 299 6.09 -27.64 11.43
C ASP A 299 5.20 -27.26 10.24
N ARG A 300 5.07 -28.17 9.27
CA ARG A 300 4.28 -27.93 8.05
C ARG A 300 2.79 -27.92 8.31
N GLU A 301 2.30 -28.70 9.27
CA GLU A 301 0.86 -28.76 9.59
C GLU A 301 0.40 -27.48 10.28
N ALA A 302 1.28 -26.87 11.08
CA ALA A 302 1.05 -25.57 11.72
C ALA A 302 1.34 -24.35 10.80
N GLY A 303 1.93 -24.55 9.61
CA GLY A 303 2.31 -23.46 8.72
C GLY A 303 3.59 -22.73 9.13
N LEU A 304 4.42 -23.34 9.99
CA LEU A 304 5.64 -22.76 10.56
C LEU A 304 6.87 -23.14 9.72
N LEU A 305 7.54 -22.13 9.17
CA LEU A 305 8.73 -22.29 8.36
C LEU A 305 9.79 -21.24 8.66
N GLU A 306 11.03 -21.58 8.37
CA GLU A 306 12.16 -20.65 8.38
C GLU A 306 12.70 -20.47 6.96
N LEU A 307 12.86 -19.21 6.56
CA LEU A 307 13.53 -18.79 5.34
C LEU A 307 15.03 -18.69 5.60
N ILE A 308 15.82 -19.49 4.88
CA ILE A 308 17.28 -19.53 5.02
C ILE A 308 17.91 -19.09 3.69
N PRO A 309 18.23 -17.80 3.51
CA PRO A 309 18.84 -17.30 2.28
C PRO A 309 20.22 -17.93 2.05
N ASN A 310 20.53 -18.23 0.80
CA ASN A 310 21.81 -18.80 0.35
C ASN A 310 22.80 -17.76 -0.20
N GLN A 311 22.41 -16.47 -0.19
CA GLN A 311 23.21 -15.36 -0.68
C GLN A 311 22.99 -14.11 0.16
N GLU A 312 23.91 -13.16 0.05
CA GLU A 312 23.78 -11.83 0.63
C GLU A 312 23.11 -10.84 -0.33
N TYR A 313 22.40 -9.86 0.24
CA TYR A 313 21.67 -8.84 -0.49
C TYR A 313 22.33 -7.46 -0.32
N GLY A 314 22.49 -6.78 -1.45
CA GLY A 314 23.01 -5.43 -1.52
C GLY A 314 21.95 -4.35 -1.32
N GLY A 315 22.41 -3.10 -1.22
CA GLY A 315 21.54 -1.93 -1.06
C GLY A 315 21.06 -1.68 0.37
N ARG A 316 20.30 -0.60 0.52
CA ARG A 316 19.70 -0.19 1.81
C ARG A 316 18.44 -1.00 2.13
N ARG A 317 17.70 -1.42 1.10
CA ARG A 317 16.40 -2.10 1.22
C ARG A 317 16.36 -3.32 0.30
N TRP A 318 15.90 -4.45 0.84
CA TRP A 318 15.54 -5.64 0.05
C TRP A 318 14.36 -6.35 0.73
N ARG A 319 13.81 -7.39 0.10
CA ARG A 319 12.64 -8.09 0.61
C ARG A 319 12.66 -9.57 0.28
N TYR A 320 12.00 -10.36 1.12
CA TYR A 320 11.56 -11.72 0.77
C TYR A 320 10.07 -11.67 0.46
N ILE A 321 9.66 -12.41 -0.57
CA ILE A 321 8.28 -12.48 -1.03
C ILE A 321 7.85 -13.93 -0.93
N CYS A 322 6.77 -14.21 -0.23
CA CYS A 322 6.12 -15.53 -0.23
C CYS A 322 4.80 -15.45 -0.99
N THR A 323 4.54 -16.47 -1.81
CA THR A 323 3.30 -16.61 -2.57
C THR A 323 2.75 -18.02 -2.50
N ALA A 324 1.42 -18.16 -2.64
CA ALA A 324 0.76 -19.44 -2.83
C ALA A 324 -0.42 -19.26 -3.79
N PRO A 325 -0.67 -20.21 -4.72
CA PRO A 325 -1.82 -20.15 -5.60
C PRO A 325 -3.12 -20.33 -4.81
N ASP A 326 -4.15 -19.57 -5.18
CA ASP A 326 -5.53 -19.77 -4.72
C ASP A 326 -6.23 -20.80 -5.63
N PRO A 327 -6.51 -22.02 -5.15
CA PRO A 327 -6.97 -23.13 -6.00
C PRO A 327 -8.21 -22.80 -6.82
N GLY A 328 -8.18 -23.17 -8.10
CA GLY A 328 -9.30 -22.94 -9.03
C GLY A 328 -9.38 -21.51 -9.57
N THR A 329 -8.43 -20.64 -9.24
CA THR A 329 -8.35 -19.26 -9.74
C THR A 329 -6.97 -18.97 -10.34
N SER A 330 -6.81 -17.80 -10.96
CA SER A 330 -5.51 -17.25 -11.38
C SER A 330 -4.83 -16.40 -10.30
N ARG A 331 -5.37 -16.38 -9.07
CA ARG A 331 -4.96 -15.47 -7.99
C ARG A 331 -3.91 -16.10 -7.10
N TYR A 332 -3.16 -15.24 -6.42
CA TYR A 332 -2.11 -15.65 -5.51
C TYR A 332 -2.26 -14.93 -4.17
N TYR A 333 -2.09 -15.68 -3.11
CA TYR A 333 -1.75 -15.13 -1.80
C TYR A 333 -0.37 -14.50 -1.86
N TRP A 334 -0.18 -13.34 -1.24
CA TRP A 334 1.07 -12.58 -1.31
C TRP A 334 1.44 -11.99 0.04
N TYR A 335 2.68 -12.20 0.46
CA TYR A 335 3.24 -11.60 1.66
C TYR A 335 4.70 -11.21 1.43
N SER A 336 5.13 -10.07 1.96
CA SER A 336 6.52 -9.66 1.88
C SER A 336 7.09 -9.29 3.24
N VAL A 337 8.28 -9.78 3.52
CA VAL A 337 9.13 -9.33 4.63
C VAL A 337 10.12 -8.32 4.08
N GLN A 338 10.07 -7.10 4.58
CA GLN A 338 10.98 -6.02 4.20
C GLN A 338 12.18 -5.99 5.14
N PHE A 339 13.37 -5.77 4.58
CA PHE A 339 14.59 -5.54 5.35
C PHE A 339 15.18 -4.18 5.02
N ILE A 340 15.82 -3.59 6.02
CA ILE A 340 16.47 -2.29 5.93
C ILE A 340 17.83 -2.40 6.63
N ASN A 341 18.89 -1.97 5.96
CA ASN A 341 20.22 -1.88 6.54
C ASN A 341 20.68 -0.43 6.48
N THR A 342 20.78 0.21 7.64
CA THR A 342 21.18 1.62 7.80
C THR A 342 22.70 1.82 7.83
N GLY A 343 23.48 0.74 7.83
CA GLY A 343 24.94 0.74 7.97
C GLY A 343 25.73 1.08 6.70
N ASN A 344 25.07 1.62 5.67
CA ASN A 344 25.69 2.06 4.41
C ASN A 344 25.33 3.52 4.10
#